data_AF-A0A1F7WJ74-F1
#
_entry.id   AF-A0A1F7WJ74-F1
#
_cell.length_a   1.000
_cell.length_b   1.000
_cell.length_c   1.000
_cell.angle_alpha   90.00
_cell.angle_beta   90.00
_cell.angle_gamma   90.00
#
_symmetry.space_group_name_H-M   'P 1'
#
loop_
_entity.id
_entity.type
_entity.pdbx_description
1 polymer ?
#
loop_
_entity_poly.entity_id
_entity_poly.type
_entity_poly.pdbx_seq_one_letter_code
_entity_poly.pdbx_strand_id
1 'polypeptide(L)'
;MVILFDQYNLPESVYEVIFATEQQKVVAELLIKHIKQHKGSVNKAQMSSFATDLHEGKIKNEGKNISYNKRQFYDRILTPMKAMGIVNYDMYKRTYSISKNFASAIQKIAEMWIEEFGKS
;
A
#
# COMPACT_ATOMS: atom_id res chain seq x y z
N MET A 1 -11.31 14.55 -1.33
CA MET A 1 -10.82 13.20 -1.67
C MET A 1 -11.64 12.74 -2.86
N VAL A 2 -10.99 12.35 -3.95
CA VAL A 2 -11.68 11.94 -5.19
C VAL A 2 -11.01 10.66 -5.66
N ILE A 3 -11.80 9.64 -5.98
CA ILE A 3 -11.37 8.41 -6.63
C ILE A 3 -12.00 8.44 -8.02
N LEU A 4 -11.19 8.47 -9.06
CA LEU A 4 -11.62 8.38 -10.45
C LEU A 4 -11.04 7.10 -11.05
N PHE A 5 -11.89 6.29 -11.65
CA PHE A 5 -11.47 5.09 -12.38
C PHE A 5 -12.38 4.89 -13.59
N ASP A 6 -11.84 4.25 -14.62
CA ASP A 6 -12.59 3.83 -15.79
C ASP A 6 -12.99 2.37 -15.63
N GLN A 7 -14.31 2.11 -15.54
CA GLN A 7 -14.84 0.75 -15.37
C GLN A 7 -14.49 -0.19 -16.53
N TYR A 8 -14.23 0.34 -17.74
CA TYR A 8 -13.89 -0.46 -18.92
C TYR A 8 -12.40 -0.80 -19.01
N ASN A 9 -11.57 -0.11 -18.23
CA ASN A 9 -10.11 -0.26 -18.23
C ASN A 9 -9.58 -0.52 -16.80
N LEU A 10 -10.34 -1.27 -15.99
CA LEU A 10 -9.91 -1.65 -14.65
C LEU A 10 -8.72 -2.63 -14.74
N PRO A 11 -7.59 -2.34 -14.07
CA PRO A 11 -6.43 -3.22 -14.08
C PRO A 11 -6.65 -4.45 -13.20
N GLU A 12 -5.91 -5.53 -13.47
CA GLU A 12 -5.97 -6.76 -12.67
C GLU A 12 -5.39 -6.58 -11.25
N SER A 13 -4.46 -5.63 -11.10
CA SER A 13 -3.78 -5.35 -9.84
C SER A 13 -4.33 -4.11 -9.16
N VAL A 14 -4.72 -4.25 -7.89
CA VAL A 14 -5.18 -3.13 -7.05
C VAL A 14 -4.11 -2.04 -6.87
N TYR A 15 -2.82 -2.41 -6.95
CA TYR A 15 -1.74 -1.43 -6.83
C TYR A 15 -1.74 -0.46 -8.01
N GLU A 16 -2.25 -0.87 -9.17
CA GLU A 16 -2.40 0.00 -10.34
C GLU A 16 -3.50 1.03 -10.20
N VAL A 17 -4.56 0.68 -9.46
CA VAL A 17 -5.63 1.62 -9.11
C VAL A 17 -5.13 2.65 -8.10
N ILE A 18 -4.23 2.25 -7.19
CA ILE A 18 -3.81 3.04 -6.04
C ILE A 18 -2.60 3.94 -6.38
N PHE A 19 -1.65 3.45 -7.18
CA PHE A 19 -0.38 4.13 -7.44
C PHE A 19 -0.23 4.50 -8.91
N ALA A 20 0.13 5.76 -9.14
CA ALA A 20 0.22 6.34 -10.49
C ALA A 20 1.44 5.87 -11.29
N THR A 21 2.47 5.33 -10.65
CA THR A 21 3.75 5.00 -11.33
C THR A 21 4.16 3.55 -11.08
N GLU A 22 4.74 2.91 -12.09
CA GLU A 22 5.25 1.53 -12.01
C GLU A 22 6.19 1.30 -10.83
N GLN A 23 7.09 2.25 -10.57
CA GLN A 23 8.02 2.14 -9.46
C GLN A 23 7.30 2.13 -8.10
N GLN A 24 6.25 2.93 -7.93
CA GLN A 24 5.46 2.92 -6.70
C GLN A 24 4.68 1.62 -6.51
N LYS A 25 4.09 1.09 -7.59
CA LYS A 25 3.41 -0.20 -7.59
C LYS A 25 4.34 -1.31 -7.11
N VAL A 26 5.51 -1.43 -7.74
CA VAL A 26 6.54 -2.41 -7.38
C VAL A 26 7.00 -2.25 -5.93
N VAL A 27 7.26 -1.03 -5.47
CA VAL A 27 7.69 -0.79 -4.10
C VAL A 27 6.61 -1.12 -3.07
N ALA A 28 5.35 -0.82 -3.37
CA ALA A 28 4.23 -1.18 -2.51
C ALA A 28 4.04 -2.70 -2.41
N GLU A 29 4.16 -3.42 -3.53
CA GLU A 29 4.15 -4.88 -3.55
C GLU A 29 5.30 -5.48 -2.74
N LEU A 30 6.52 -4.95 -2.90
CA LEU A 30 7.68 -5.37 -2.12
C LEU A 30 7.49 -5.13 -0.62
N LEU A 31 6.89 -4.00 -0.23
CA LEU A 31 6.57 -3.72 1.16
C LEU A 31 5.57 -4.76 1.72
N ILE A 32 4.49 -5.05 0.99
CA ILE A 32 3.50 -6.06 1.41
C ILE A 32 4.16 -7.44 1.52
N LYS A 33 5.00 -7.81 0.55
CA LYS A 33 5.75 -9.06 0.58
C LYS A 33 6.68 -9.13 1.80
N HIS A 34 7.40 -8.05 2.09
CA HIS A 34 8.28 -7.95 3.25
C HIS A 34 7.50 -8.15 4.56
N ILE A 35 6.33 -7.50 4.72
CA ILE A 35 5.49 -7.66 5.91
C ILE A 35 4.97 -9.11 6.02
N LYS A 36 4.53 -9.73 4.91
CA LYS A 36 4.08 -11.13 4.89
C LYS A 36 5.19 -12.10 5.29
N GLN A 37 6.41 -11.89 4.79
CA GLN A 37 7.58 -12.71 5.15
C GLN A 37 7.91 -12.66 6.64
N HIS A 38 7.60 -11.55 7.31
CA HIS A 38 7.78 -11.38 8.75
C HIS A 38 6.53 -11.77 9.55
N LYS A 39 5.85 -12.85 9.17
CA LYS A 39 4.64 -13.35 9.85
C LYS A 39 3.48 -12.34 9.89
N GLY A 40 3.42 -11.44 8.90
CA GLY A 40 2.36 -10.45 8.76
C GLY A 40 2.53 -9.17 9.58
N SER A 41 3.66 -8.99 10.28
CA SER A 41 3.93 -7.79 11.06
C SER A 41 5.43 -7.45 11.13
N VAL A 42 5.78 -6.17 11.05
CA VAL A 42 7.16 -5.67 11.19
C VAL A 42 7.24 -4.53 12.19
N ASN A 43 8.32 -4.46 12.97
CA ASN A 43 8.54 -3.33 13.87
C ASN A 43 9.17 -2.13 13.14
N LYS A 44 9.32 -1.00 13.85
CA LYS A 44 9.94 0.22 13.31
C LYS A 44 11.38 0.01 12.80
N ALA A 45 12.17 -0.84 13.47
CA ALA A 45 13.55 -1.11 13.06
C ALA A 45 13.60 -1.90 11.75
N GLN A 46 12.79 -2.95 11.61
CA GLN A 46 12.63 -3.72 10.37
C GLN A 46 12.14 -2.85 9.22
N MET A 47 11.13 -1.99 9.47
CA MET A 47 10.64 -1.04 8.47
C MET A 47 11.74 -0.05 8.02
N SER A 48 12.53 0.47 8.96
CA SER A 48 13.67 1.34 8.64
C SER A 48 14.76 0.61 7.87
N SER A 49 15.05 -0.64 8.20
CA SER A 49 16.01 -1.47 7.47
C SER A 49 15.54 -1.67 6.03
N PHE A 50 14.28 -2.07 5.84
CA PHE A 50 13.68 -2.21 4.51
C PHE A 50 13.79 -0.92 3.69
N ALA A 51 13.47 0.23 4.28
CA ALA A 51 13.56 1.51 3.60
C ALA A 51 15.01 1.90 3.23
N THR A 52 15.99 1.52 4.06
CA THR A 52 17.42 1.72 3.76
C THR A 52 17.88 0.77 2.67
N ASP A 53 17.55 -0.52 2.74
CA ASP A 53 17.92 -1.52 1.72
C ASP A 53 17.33 -1.17 0.35
N LEU A 54 16.10 -0.65 0.34
CA LEU A 54 15.46 -0.14 -0.86
C LEU A 54 16.15 1.13 -1.37
N HIS A 55 16.60 2.03 -0.48
CA HIS A 55 17.34 3.22 -0.90
C HIS A 55 18.67 2.87 -1.57
N GLU A 56 19.38 1.92 -0.99
CA GLU A 56 20.69 1.44 -1.44
C GLU A 56 20.60 0.49 -2.65
N GLY A 57 19.40 0.13 -3.11
CA GLY A 57 19.21 -0.75 -4.26
C GLY A 57 19.55 -2.22 -3.98
N LYS A 58 19.51 -2.66 -2.72
CA LYS A 58 19.83 -4.04 -2.29
C LYS A 58 18.68 -5.02 -2.53
N ILE A 59 17.46 -4.52 -2.68
CA ILE A 59 16.27 -5.35 -2.88
C ILE A 59 16.13 -5.69 -4.36
N LYS A 60 15.99 -6.98 -4.67
CA LYS A 60 15.77 -7.45 -6.05
C LYS A 60 14.29 -7.75 -6.31
N ASN A 61 13.80 -7.31 -7.46
CA ASN A 61 12.55 -7.77 -8.04
C ASN A 61 12.84 -8.33 -9.44
N GLU A 62 12.43 -9.57 -9.71
CA GLU A 62 12.67 -10.25 -11.00
C GLU A 62 14.14 -10.17 -11.49
N GLY A 63 15.08 -10.31 -10.56
CA GLY A 63 16.52 -10.23 -10.85
C GLY A 63 17.09 -8.81 -11.01
N LYS A 64 16.24 -7.78 -11.05
CA LYS A 64 16.67 -6.37 -11.13
C LYS A 64 16.75 -5.74 -9.75
N ASN A 65 17.81 -4.96 -9.51
CA ASN A 65 17.93 -4.16 -8.30
C ASN A 65 16.93 -3.00 -8.34
N ILE A 66 16.09 -2.89 -7.33
CA ILE A 66 15.12 -1.82 -7.17
C ILE A 66 15.69 -0.82 -6.17
N SER A 67 15.94 0.40 -6.63
CA SER A 67 16.24 1.54 -5.74
C SER A 67 15.02 2.46 -5.63
N TYR A 68 14.75 2.95 -4.43
CA TYR A 68 13.72 3.96 -4.19
C TYR A 68 14.13 4.87 -3.04
N ASN A 69 13.94 6.18 -3.19
CA ASN A 69 14.39 7.13 -2.18
C ASN A 69 13.69 6.90 -0.83
N LYS A 70 14.48 6.85 0.27
CA LYS A 70 13.96 6.58 1.63
C LYS A 70 12.87 7.57 2.06
N ARG A 71 13.00 8.86 1.76
CA ARG A 71 11.98 9.86 2.07
C ARG A 71 10.73 9.64 1.24
N GLN A 72 10.89 9.40 -0.06
CA GLN A 72 9.75 9.07 -0.93
C GLN A 72 9.06 7.78 -0.53
N PHE A 73 9.76 6.80 0.02
CA PHE A 73 9.16 5.58 0.56
C PHE A 73 8.17 5.92 1.69
N TYR A 74 8.59 6.71 2.66
CA TYR A 74 7.70 7.12 3.75
C TYR A 74 6.56 8.02 3.26
N ASP A 75 6.86 9.01 2.43
CA ASP A 75 5.89 10.03 2.03
C ASP A 75 4.88 9.53 0.99
N ARG A 76 5.32 8.68 0.05
CA ARG A 76 4.51 8.27 -1.13
C ARG A 76 4.06 6.82 -1.10
N ILE A 77 4.62 5.97 -0.25
CA ILE A 77 4.21 4.56 -0.14
C ILE A 77 3.61 4.31 1.24
N LEU A 78 4.42 4.36 2.30
CA LEU A 78 3.97 3.94 3.63
C LEU A 78 2.85 4.83 4.17
N THR A 79 2.97 6.16 4.04
CA THR A 79 1.96 7.09 4.55
C THR A 79 0.62 6.95 3.81
N PRO A 80 0.56 6.92 2.46
CA PRO A 80 -0.69 6.62 1.75
C PRO A 80 -1.28 5.27 2.11
N MET A 81 -0.48 4.19 2.15
CA MET A 81 -0.98 2.86 2.51
C MET A 81 -1.55 2.82 3.94
N LYS A 82 -0.99 3.59 4.86
CA LYS A 82 -1.57 3.77 6.20
C LYS A 82 -2.86 4.55 6.16
N ALA A 83 -2.89 5.68 5.48
CA ALA A 83 -4.07 6.54 5.39
C ALA A 83 -5.26 5.82 4.75
N MET A 84 -5.00 4.98 3.75
CA MET A 84 -6.00 4.14 3.07
C MET A 84 -6.42 2.91 3.88
N GLY A 85 -5.73 2.59 4.98
CA GLY A 85 -6.03 1.39 5.77
C GLY A 85 -5.60 0.08 5.10
N ILE A 86 -4.55 0.11 4.28
CA ILE A 86 -3.89 -1.08 3.73
C ILE A 86 -2.84 -1.60 4.73
N VAL A 87 -2.12 -0.68 5.38
CA VAL A 87 -1.16 -0.97 6.43
C VAL A 87 -1.63 -0.31 7.73
N ASN A 88 -1.78 -1.09 8.79
CA ASN A 88 -2.03 -0.55 10.12
C ASN A 88 -0.71 -0.29 10.87
N TYR A 89 -0.69 0.67 11.78
CA TYR A 89 0.40 0.86 12.73
C TYR A 89 -0.17 0.80 14.16
N ASP A 90 0.20 -0.25 14.90
CA ASP A 90 -0.12 -0.38 16.32
C ASP A 90 0.87 0.48 17.12
N MET A 91 0.37 1.53 17.77
CA MET A 91 1.21 2.43 18.57
C MET A 91 1.78 1.77 19.83
N TYR A 92 1.03 0.85 20.44
CA TYR A 92 1.44 0.17 21.67
C TYR A 92 2.54 -0.84 21.38
N LYS A 93 2.35 -1.64 20.32
CA LYS A 93 3.33 -2.65 19.89
C LYS A 93 4.45 -2.08 19.02
N ARG A 94 4.27 -0.86 18.49
CA ARG A 94 5.17 -0.19 17.55
C ARG A 94 5.44 -1.03 16.29
N THR A 95 4.38 -1.65 15.78
CA THR A 95 4.42 -2.58 14.65
C THR A 95 3.50 -2.17 13.53
N TYR A 96 3.94 -2.39 12.30
CA TYR A 96 3.19 -2.28 11.06
C TYR A 96 2.66 -3.66 10.66
N SER A 97 1.40 -3.75 10.26
CA SER A 97 0.79 -4.98 9.76
C SER A 97 -0.13 -4.69 8.58
N ILE A 98 -0.43 -5.70 7.77
CA ILE A 98 -1.42 -5.58 6.69
C ILE A 98 -2.82 -5.64 7.32
N SER A 99 -3.74 -4.81 6.84
CA SER A 99 -5.12 -4.77 7.32
C SER A 99 -6.13 -4.90 6.18
N LYS A 100 -7.38 -5.21 6.55
CA LYS A 100 -8.52 -5.29 5.62
C LYS A 100 -9.30 -3.98 5.53
N ASN A 101 -8.87 -2.93 6.24
CA ASN A 101 -9.64 -1.69 6.40
C ASN A 101 -9.86 -0.97 5.07
N PHE A 102 -8.88 -1.04 4.15
CA PHE A 102 -9.04 -0.54 2.79
C PHE A 102 -10.24 -1.20 2.08
N ALA A 103 -10.31 -2.53 2.11
CA ALA A 103 -11.41 -3.26 1.48
C ALA A 103 -12.76 -2.90 2.12
N SER A 104 -12.81 -2.80 3.46
CA SER A 104 -14.01 -2.36 4.17
C SER A 104 -14.41 -0.92 3.80
N ALA A 105 -13.45 -0.02 3.58
CA ALA A 105 -13.73 1.35 3.15
C ALA A 105 -14.30 1.38 1.72
N ILE A 106 -13.75 0.58 0.80
CA ILE A 106 -14.29 0.46 -0.57
C ILE A 106 -15.70 -0.13 -0.57
N GLN A 107 -15.96 -1.16 0.25
CA GLN A 107 -17.30 -1.73 0.41
C GLN A 107 -18.30 -0.67 0.89
N LYS A 108 -17.92 0.13 1.89
CA LYS A 108 -18.75 1.23 2.37
C LYS A 108 -19.01 2.28 1.28
N ILE A 109 -18.02 2.62 0.46
CA ILE A 109 -18.21 3.52 -0.69
C ILE A 109 -19.21 2.94 -1.70
N ALA A 110 -19.14 1.63 -1.95
CA ALA A 110 -20.10 0.95 -2.83
C ALA A 110 -21.52 0.99 -2.24
N GLU A 111 -21.69 0.72 -0.95
CA GLU A 111 -22.98 0.84 -0.24
C GLU A 111 -23.55 2.26 -0.33
N MET A 112 -22.71 3.29 -0.15
CA MET A 112 -23.13 4.69 -0.29
C MET A 112 -23.67 5.00 -1.68
N TRP A 113 -23.08 4.44 -2.73
CA TRP A 113 -23.57 4.61 -4.10
C TRP A 113 -24.89 3.88 -4.36
N ILE A 114 -25.05 2.66 -3.81
CA ILE A 114 -26.30 1.91 -3.91
C ILE A 114 -27.44 2.66 -3.21
N GLU A 115 -27.17 3.22 -2.02
CA GLU A 115 -28.14 4.04 -1.30
C GLU A 115 -28.54 5.27 -2.11
N GLU A 116 -27.58 5.98 -2.69
CA GLU A 116 -27.85 7.16 -3.51
C GLU A 116 -28.68 6.81 -4.76
N PHE A 117 -28.37 5.70 -5.44
CA PHE A 117 -29.15 5.21 -6.57
C PHE A 117 -30.59 4.86 -6.19
N GLY A 118 -30.83 4.41 -4.95
CA GLY A 118 -32.15 4.06 -4.43
C GLY A 118 -32.99 5.24 -3.94
N LYS A 119 -32.42 6.45 -3.82
CA LYS A 119 -33.19 7.64 -3.42
C LYS A 119 -34.06 8.09 -4.58
N SER A 120 -35.38 8.07 -4.37
CA SER A 120 -36.39 8.67 -5.24
C SER A 120 -36.72 10.09 -4.79
#